data_AF-M9LFT7-F1
#
_entry.id   AF-M9LFT7-F1
#
_cell.length_a   1.000
_cell.length_b   1.000
_cell.length_c   1.000
_cell.angle_alpha   90.00
_cell.angle_beta   90.00
_cell.angle_gamma   90.00
#
_symmetry.space_group_name_H-M   'P 1'
#
loop_
_entity.id
_entity.type
_entity.pdbx_description
1 polymer ?
#
loop_
_entity_poly.entity_id
_entity_poly.type
_entity_poly.pdbx_seq_one_letter_code
_entity_poly.pdbx_strand_id
1 'polypeptide(L)' 'MPDGNCFVEKTKLVYQYRKFLFIDPDFPEELLPDIWLGKGADQLFQNYYDLMHPGASRFFEQVYEPSPDALPNSR' A
#
# COMPACT_ATOMS: atom_id res chain seq x y z
N MET A 1 -10.55 -13.96 1.55
CA MET A 1 -11.22 -12.67 1.84
C MET A 1 -11.86 -12.18 0.54
N PRO A 2 -13.09 -11.64 0.55
CA PRO A 2 -13.70 -11.07 -0.66
C PRO A 2 -12.85 -9.92 -1.24
N ASP A 3 -12.86 -9.74 -2.56
CA ASP A 3 -12.02 -8.76 -3.25
C ASP A 3 -12.26 -7.31 -2.77
N GLY A 4 -13.52 -6.93 -2.51
CA GLY A 4 -13.85 -5.62 -1.93
C GLY A 4 -13.29 -5.42 -0.51
N ASN A 5 -13.24 -6.47 0.31
CA ASN A 5 -12.60 -6.39 1.63
C ASN A 5 -11.08 -6.26 1.49
N CYS A 6 -10.46 -6.97 0.55
CA CYS A 6 -9.04 -6.79 0.24
C CYS A 6 -8.73 -5.33 -0.14
N PHE A 7 -9.60 -4.68 -0.93
CA PHE A 7 -9.46 -3.26 -1.28
C PHE A 7 -9.51 -2.33 -0.06
N VAL A 8 -10.50 -2.53 0.82
CA VAL A 8 -10.66 -1.73 2.04
C VAL A 8 -9.47 -1.91 2.98
N GLU A 9 -9.09 -3.15 3.26
CA GLU A 9 -8.02 -3.46 4.20
C GLU A 9 -6.64 -3.07 3.67
N LYS A 10 -6.36 -3.25 2.37
CA LYS A 10 -5.14 -2.73 1.72
C LYS A 10 -5.04 -1.21 1.84
N THR A 11 -6.15 -0.49 1.61
CA THR A 11 -6.19 0.97 1.74
C THR A 11 -5.86 1.41 3.17
N LYS A 12 -6.43 0.74 4.18
CA LYS A 12 -6.13 1.01 5.59
C LYS A 12 -4.66 0.71 5.92
N LEU A 13 -4.13 -0.42 5.45
CA LEU A 13 -2.74 -0.83 5.65
C LEU A 13 -1.79 0.26 5.12
N VAL A 14 -1.95 0.67 3.86
CA VAL A 14 -1.14 1.73 3.23
C VAL A 14 -1.28 3.05 3.99
N TYR A 15 -2.50 3.41 4.40
CA TYR A 15 -2.75 4.63 5.15
C TYR A 15 -2.05 4.66 6.51
N GLN A 16 -1.95 3.53 7.22
CA GLN A 16 -1.22 3.49 8.48
C GLN A 16 0.30 3.43 8.22
N TYR A 17 0.75 2.63 7.25
CA TYR A 17 2.18 2.50 6.95
C TYR A 17 2.82 3.82 6.50
N ARG A 18 2.11 4.66 5.73
CA ARG A 18 2.65 5.98 5.34
C ARG A 18 3.00 6.89 6.53
N LYS A 19 2.40 6.66 7.71
CA LYS A 19 2.74 7.41 8.93
C LYS A 19 4.12 7.00 9.47
N PHE A 20 4.48 5.73 9.30
CA PHE A 20 5.78 5.21 9.70
C PHE A 20 6.91 5.87 8.90
N LEU A 21 6.69 6.25 7.65
CA LEU A 21 7.68 6.98 6.83
C LEU A 21 8.04 8.38 7.38
N PHE A 22 7.26 8.93 8.32
CA PHE A 22 7.64 10.18 9.03
C PHE A 22 8.48 9.91 10.29
N ILE A 23 8.58 8.64 10.69
CA ILE A 23 9.34 8.19 11.85
C ILE A 23 10.65 7.55 11.37
N ASP A 24 10.62 6.85 10.24
CA ASP A 24 11.79 6.20 9.66
C ASP A 24 12.77 7.21 9.05
N PRO A 25 14.01 7.30 9.57
CA PRO A 25 15.02 8.20 9.03
C PRO A 25 15.68 7.67 7.75
N ASP A 26 15.40 6.44 7.31
CA ASP A 26 16.00 5.78 6.14
C ASP A 26 17.55 5.80 6.17
N PHE A 27 18.10 5.53 7.35
CA PHE A 27 19.55 5.47 7.56
C PHE A 27 20.12 4.06 7.33
N PRO A 28 21.41 3.97 6.95
CA PRO A 28 22.18 2.73 7.03
C PRO A 28 22.07 2.09 8.42
N GLU A 29 22.13 0.76 8.46
CA GLU A 29 21.98 -0.03 9.70
C GLU A 29 22.99 0.36 10.78
N GLU A 30 24.19 0.78 10.38
CA GLU A 30 25.26 1.19 11.28
C GLU A 30 24.97 2.52 12.00
N LEU A 31 23.99 3.29 11.53
CA LEU A 31 23.59 4.59 12.08
C LEU A 31 22.26 4.53 12.83
N LEU A 32 21.61 3.36 12.85
CA LEU A 32 20.35 3.16 13.54
C LEU A 32 20.57 2.78 15.01
N PRO A 33 19.59 3.07 15.90
CA PRO A 33 19.62 2.56 17.27
C PRO A 33 19.69 1.03 17.30
N ASP A 34 20.33 0.46 18.34
CA ASP A 34 20.47 -0.99 18.53
C ASP A 34 19.14 -1.77 18.39
N ILE A 35 18.02 -1.15 18.77
CA ILE A 35 16.68 -1.70 18.62
C ILE A 35 15.89 -0.80 17.68
N TRP A 36 16.12 -0.96 16.37
CA TRP A 36 15.30 -0.34 15.32
C TRP A 36 14.39 -1.36 14.66
N LEU A 37 13.08 -1.09 14.69
CA LEU A 37 12.06 -2.03 14.17
C LEU A 37 11.74 -1.82 12.68
N GLY A 38 12.41 -0.90 11.98
CA GLY A 38 12.02 -0.49 10.62
C GLY A 38 11.99 -1.64 9.62
N LYS A 39 13.04 -2.48 9.59
CA LYS A 39 13.07 -3.68 8.72
C LYS A 39 11.92 -4.64 9.01
N GLY A 40 11.60 -4.84 10.29
CA GLY A 40 10.49 -5.70 10.71
C GLY A 40 9.13 -5.12 10.32
N ALA A 41 8.96 -3.80 10.46
CA ALA A 41 7.77 -3.08 10.05
C ALA A 41 7.56 -3.14 8.54
N ASP A 42 8.62 -2.94 7.74
CA ASP A 42 8.57 -3.06 6.28
C ASP A 42 8.22 -4.49 5.84
N GLN A 43 8.92 -5.50 6.38
CA GLN A 43 8.62 -6.89 6.06
C GLN A 43 7.17 -7.26 6.40
N LEU A 44 6.67 -6.81 7.56
CA LEU A 44 5.29 -7.05 7.97
C LEU A 44 4.31 -6.37 7.01
N PHE A 45 4.59 -5.13 6.62
CA PHE A 45 3.80 -4.40 5.63
C PHE A 45 3.74 -5.15 4.30
N GLN A 46 4.89 -5.55 3.74
CA GLN A 46 4.96 -6.29 2.47
C GLN A 46 4.14 -7.58 2.53
N ASN A 47 4.28 -8.37 3.61
CA ASN A 47 3.54 -9.62 3.76
C ASN A 47 2.01 -9.44 3.68
N TYR A 48 1.48 -8.43 4.37
CA TYR A 48 0.04 -8.13 4.31
C TYR A 48 -0.37 -7.48 3.00
N TYR A 49 0.49 -6.63 2.44
CA TYR A 49 0.26 -6.00 1.15
C TYR A 49 0.10 -7.07 0.06
N ASP A 50 1.03 -8.02 -0.03
CA ASP A 50 1.02 -9.09 -1.03
C ASP A 50 -0.20 -10.00 -0.91
N LEU A 51 -0.65 -10.27 0.33
CA LEU A 51 -1.86 -11.06 0.57
C LEU A 51 -3.13 -10.39 0.00
N MET A 52 -3.23 -9.06 0.11
CA MET A 52 -4.44 -8.31 -0.25
C MET A 52 -4.38 -7.69 -1.64
N HIS A 53 -3.18 -7.41 -2.15
CA HIS A 53 -2.96 -6.70 -3.40
C HIS A 53 -3.72 -7.32 -4.57
N PRO A 54 -3.66 -8.64 -4.84
CA PRO A 54 -4.35 -9.22 -5.98
C PRO A 54 -5.87 -9.03 -5.94
N GLY A 55 -6.50 -9.22 -4.76
CA GLY A 55 -7.95 -9.05 -4.60
C GLY A 55 -8.38 -7.58 -4.67
N ALA A 56 -7.59 -6.69 -4.06
CA ALA A 56 -7.83 -5.26 -4.12
C ALA A 56 -7.76 -4.72 -5.57
N SER A 57 -6.79 -5.18 -6.35
CA SER A 57 -6.61 -4.76 -7.74
C SER A 57 -7.77 -5.27 -8.61
N ARG A 58 -8.19 -6.53 -8.47
CA ARG A 58 -9.38 -7.04 -9.19
C ARG A 58 -10.65 -6.26 -8.86
N PHE A 59 -10.87 -5.94 -7.59
CA PHE A 59 -12.02 -5.11 -7.20
C PHE A 59 -11.96 -3.73 -7.85
N PHE A 60 -10.79 -3.08 -7.82
CA PHE A 60 -10.60 -1.77 -8.45
C PHE A 60 -10.92 -1.82 -9.94
N GLU A 61 -10.33 -2.75 -10.69
CA GLU A 61 -10.58 -2.88 -12.14
C GLU A 61 -12.05 -3.16 -12.47
N GLN A 62 -12.79 -3.83 -11.57
CA GLN A 62 -14.21 -4.09 -11.75
C GLN A 62 -15.08 -2.82 -11.62
N VAL A 63 -14.70 -1.91 -10.73
CA VAL A 63 -15.53 -0.73 -10.37
C VAL A 63 -15.00 0.58 -10.92
N TYR A 64 -13.77 0.59 -11.43
CA TYR A 64 -13.13 1.76 -11.97
C TYR A 64 -13.73 2.12 -13.32
N GLU A 65 -14.19 3.36 -13.42
CA GLU A 65 -14.59 3.97 -14.69
C GLU A 65 -13.66 5.15 -14.97
N PRO A 66 -13.01 5.21 -16.15
CA PRO A 66 -12.17 6.34 -16.51
C PRO A 66 -13.03 7.60 -16.70
N SER A 67 -12.45 8.77 -16.37
CA SER A 67 -13.09 10.04 -16.69
C SER A 67 -13.29 10.18 -18.21
N PRO A 68 -14.43 10.71 -18.69
CA PRO A 68 -14.64 10.97 -20.12
C PRO A 68 -13.55 11.83 -20.76
N ASP A 69 -12.93 12.73 -19.99
CA ASP A 69 -11.84 13.61 -20.43
C ASP A 69 -10.49 12.89 -20.56
N ALA A 70 -10.36 11.67 -20.02
CA ALA A 70 -9.13 10.88 -20.08
C ALA A 70 -8.98 10.09 -21.40
N LEU A 71 -10.02 10.07 -22.24
CA LEU A 71 -9.99 9.41 -23.54
C LEU A 71 -9.48 10.37 -24.64
N PRO A 72 -8.51 9.95 -25.48
CA PRO A 72 -7.82 10.83 -26.42
C PRO A 72 -8.70 11.40 -27.56
N ASN A 73 -9.96 10.98 -27.69
CA ASN A 73 -10.86 11.38 -28.78
C ASN A 73 -12.04 12.26 -28.33
N SER A 74 -11.98 12.88 -27.15
CA SER A 74 -13.00 13.81 -26.65
C SER A 74 -12.77 15.24 -27.18
N ARG A 75 -12.73 15.43 -28.51
CA ARG A 75 -12.83 16.74 -29.18
C ARG A 75 -13.52 16.61 -30.54
#